data_AF-A0A9N9UQI8-F1
#
_entry.id   AF-A0A9N9UQI8-F1
#
_cell.length_a   1.000
_cell.length_b   1.000
_cell.length_c   1.000
_cell.angle_alpha   90.00
_cell.angle_beta   90.00
_cell.angle_gamma   90.00
#
_symmetry.space_group_name_H-M   'P 1'
#
loop_
_entity.id
_entity.type
_entity.pdbx_description
1 polymer ?
#
loop_
_entity_poly.entity_id
_entity_poly.type
_entity_poly.pdbx_seq_one_letter_code
_entity_poly.pdbx_strand_id
1 'polypeptide(L)'
;MAVADLDPSQHPTPAQVYELAVDYAALLRALFADPGFKFLQKPTAEVSAIDTDNTHMGLFFTTDFVQTTYIDNILPFLPQHASRKTKELGNPWAYGDPSYQWELTWDAETKALKDKNGNSATFPTLTQAEVKDKLENLVSRGFMIKKIVFENGTDFMAKMAMGGQTYNFSDEAKAMITKIYG
;
A
#
# COMPACT_ATOMS: atom_id res chain seq x y z
N MET A 1 -6.88 10.30 5.58
CA MET A 1 -8.27 9.82 5.42
C MET A 1 -8.30 8.36 5.81
N ALA A 2 -9.27 7.91 6.59
CA ALA A 2 -9.40 6.51 6.96
C ALA A 2 -10.20 5.74 5.88
N VAL A 3 -9.97 4.43 5.76
CA VAL A 3 -10.75 3.56 4.87
C VAL A 3 -12.24 3.58 5.23
N ALA A 4 -12.56 3.77 6.52
CA ALA A 4 -13.94 3.89 7.01
C ALA A 4 -14.69 5.12 6.46
N ASP A 5 -13.97 6.11 5.91
CA ASP A 5 -14.55 7.32 5.33
C ASP A 5 -15.03 7.11 3.87
N LEU A 6 -14.77 5.93 3.27
CA LEU A 6 -15.14 5.63 1.90
C LEU A 6 -16.53 4.96 1.83
N ASP A 7 -17.38 5.48 0.95
CA ASP A 7 -18.71 4.93 0.70
C ASP A 7 -18.66 3.88 -0.43
N PRO A 8 -18.92 2.59 -0.17
CA PRO A 8 -18.90 1.55 -1.21
C PRO A 8 -20.01 1.69 -2.26
N SER A 9 -20.99 2.57 -2.03
CA SER A 9 -22.05 2.92 -2.99
C SER A 9 -21.65 4.04 -3.95
N GLN A 10 -20.46 4.64 -3.79
CA GLN A 10 -19.98 5.75 -4.60
C GLN A 10 -18.55 5.54 -5.06
N HIS A 11 -18.24 5.97 -6.29
CA HIS A 11 -16.86 5.98 -6.74
C HIS A 11 -16.07 7.02 -5.93
N PRO A 12 -14.94 6.64 -5.29
CA PRO A 12 -14.12 7.61 -4.58
C PRO A 12 -13.60 8.69 -5.52
N THR A 13 -13.43 9.90 -4.99
CA THR A 13 -12.81 11.00 -5.74
C THR A 13 -11.31 10.73 -5.97
N PRO A 14 -10.70 11.31 -7.02
CA PRO A 14 -9.26 11.18 -7.27
C PRO A 14 -8.39 11.52 -6.04
N ALA A 15 -8.76 12.55 -5.28
CA ALA A 15 -8.04 12.96 -4.07
C ALA A 15 -8.09 11.90 -2.97
N GLN A 16 -9.26 11.29 -2.74
CA GLN A 16 -9.43 10.24 -1.74
C GLN A 16 -8.57 9.02 -2.10
N VAL A 17 -8.63 8.57 -3.36
CA VAL A 17 -7.82 7.44 -3.83
C VAL A 17 -6.34 7.73 -3.73
N TYR A 18 -5.91 8.93 -4.15
CA TYR A 18 -4.51 9.32 -4.11
C TYR A 18 -3.99 9.35 -2.67
N GLU A 19 -4.70 10.00 -1.75
CA GLU A 19 -4.30 10.06 -0.33
C GLU A 19 -4.19 8.66 0.28
N LEU A 20 -5.19 7.81 0.05
CA LEU A 20 -5.19 6.43 0.52
C LEU A 20 -4.00 5.63 -0.07
N ALA A 21 -3.72 5.82 -1.35
CA ALA A 21 -2.60 5.15 -2.02
C ALA A 21 -1.24 5.63 -1.49
N VAL A 22 -1.10 6.91 -1.17
CA VAL A 22 0.10 7.46 -0.52
C VAL A 22 0.32 6.81 0.85
N ASP A 23 -0.75 6.65 1.62
CA ASP A 23 -0.67 6.02 2.94
C ASP A 23 -0.31 4.54 2.86
N TYR A 24 -0.88 3.78 1.92
CA TYR A 24 -0.47 2.39 1.70
C TYR A 24 0.94 2.26 1.18
N ALA A 25 1.35 3.15 0.26
CA ALA A 25 2.73 3.16 -0.21
C ALA A 25 3.68 3.40 0.97
N ALA A 26 3.39 4.37 1.85
CA ALA A 26 4.17 4.61 3.07
C ALA A 26 4.20 3.40 4.02
N LEU A 27 3.08 2.73 4.25
CA LEU A 27 3.04 1.48 5.03
C LEU A 27 3.95 0.40 4.42
N LEU A 28 3.87 0.18 3.10
CA LEU A 28 4.72 -0.77 2.40
C LEU A 28 6.19 -0.37 2.50
N ARG A 29 6.52 0.93 2.43
CA ARG A 29 7.89 1.41 2.65
C ARG A 29 8.39 1.04 4.04
N ALA A 30 7.58 1.25 5.08
CA ALA A 30 7.93 0.88 6.46
C ALA A 30 8.14 -0.63 6.62
N LEU A 31 7.28 -1.46 6.02
CA LEU A 31 7.37 -2.92 6.12
C LEU A 31 8.59 -3.49 5.38
N PHE A 32 8.85 -3.03 4.16
CA PHE A 32 10.00 -3.51 3.39
C PHE A 32 11.33 -2.96 3.89
N ALA A 33 11.34 -1.78 4.54
CA ALA A 33 12.55 -1.21 5.15
C ALA A 33 12.87 -1.81 6.53
N ASP A 34 12.00 -2.69 7.05
CA ASP A 34 12.23 -3.36 8.33
C ASP A 34 13.54 -4.18 8.27
N PRO A 35 14.43 -4.09 9.28
CA PRO A 35 15.68 -4.84 9.31
C PRO A 35 15.53 -6.37 9.18
N GLY A 36 14.37 -6.91 9.54
CA GLY A 36 14.02 -8.33 9.38
C GLY A 36 13.65 -8.72 7.96
N PHE A 37 13.43 -7.77 7.05
CA PHE A 37 13.15 -8.01 5.64
C PHE A 37 14.45 -8.14 4.86
N LYS A 38 14.70 -9.31 4.26
CA LYS A 38 15.96 -9.63 3.56
C LYS A 38 15.73 -9.78 2.06
N PHE A 39 16.75 -9.42 1.29
CA PHE A 39 16.75 -9.49 -0.16
C PHE A 39 17.97 -10.30 -0.62
N LEU A 40 17.79 -11.11 -1.66
CA LEU A 40 18.86 -11.94 -2.23
C LEU A 40 19.97 -11.09 -2.86
N GLN A 41 19.61 -9.88 -3.29
CA GLN A 41 20.51 -8.89 -3.87
C GLN A 41 20.13 -7.50 -3.38
N LYS A 42 21.04 -6.54 -3.54
CA LYS A 42 20.77 -5.14 -3.21
C LYS A 42 19.51 -4.68 -3.96
N PRO A 43 18.50 -4.16 -3.26
CA PRO A 43 17.27 -3.75 -3.92
C PRO A 43 17.48 -2.60 -4.90
N THR A 44 16.72 -2.60 -6.00
CA THR A 44 16.74 -1.57 -7.04
C THR A 44 15.35 -0.98 -7.23
N ALA A 45 15.25 0.18 -7.90
CA ALA A 45 13.96 0.81 -8.20
C ALA A 45 12.98 -0.08 -9.01
N GLU A 46 13.49 -1.16 -9.60
CA GLU A 46 12.71 -2.18 -10.30
C GLU A 46 12.12 -3.23 -9.35
N VAL A 47 12.26 -4.52 -9.67
CA VAL A 47 11.81 -5.65 -8.84
C VAL A 47 13.03 -6.19 -8.09
N SER A 48 12.88 -6.36 -6.78
CA SER A 48 13.93 -6.90 -5.91
C SER A 48 13.55 -8.29 -5.45
N ALA A 49 14.42 -9.26 -5.69
CA ALA A 49 14.20 -10.64 -5.27
C ALA A 49 14.34 -10.76 -3.75
N ILE A 50 13.26 -11.19 -3.10
CA ILE A 50 13.18 -11.36 -1.65
C ILE A 50 13.94 -12.63 -1.25
N ASP A 51 14.70 -12.55 -0.17
CA ASP A 51 15.32 -13.71 0.45
C ASP A 51 14.35 -14.30 1.47
N THR A 52 13.56 -15.28 1.02
CA THR A 52 12.54 -15.93 1.85
C THR A 52 13.14 -16.80 2.94
N ASP A 53 14.38 -17.25 2.78
CA ASP A 53 15.04 -18.12 3.76
C ASP A 53 15.53 -17.33 4.98
N ASN A 54 15.92 -16.06 4.76
CA ASN A 54 16.43 -15.19 5.81
C ASN A 54 15.43 -14.12 6.29
N THR A 55 14.32 -13.93 5.59
CA THR A 55 13.24 -13.02 6.03
C THR A 55 12.36 -13.71 7.07
N HIS A 56 12.01 -12.99 8.15
CA HIS A 56 11.05 -13.52 9.12
C HIS A 56 9.69 -13.79 8.45
N MET A 57 9.21 -15.04 8.47
CA MET A 57 8.01 -15.43 7.69
C MET A 57 6.75 -14.63 8.05
N GLY A 58 6.56 -14.30 9.34
CA GLY A 58 5.44 -13.45 9.74
C GLY A 58 5.48 -12.05 9.14
N LEU A 59 6.68 -11.48 8.97
CA LEU A 59 6.88 -10.19 8.32
C LEU A 59 6.67 -10.32 6.80
N PHE A 60 7.20 -11.39 6.19
CA PHE A 60 7.00 -11.68 4.77
C PHE A 60 5.51 -11.79 4.41
N PHE A 61 4.76 -12.67 5.09
CA PHE A 61 3.34 -12.87 4.80
C PHE A 61 2.51 -11.62 5.05
N THR A 62 2.82 -10.85 6.10
CA THR A 62 2.13 -9.59 6.35
C THR A 62 2.38 -8.58 5.24
N THR A 63 3.63 -8.46 4.80
CA THR A 63 4.01 -7.51 3.75
C THR A 63 3.38 -7.88 2.41
N ASP A 64 3.40 -9.17 2.06
CA ASP A 64 2.73 -9.70 0.87
C ASP A 64 1.21 -9.46 0.93
N PHE A 65 0.59 -9.70 2.09
CA PHE A 65 -0.84 -9.46 2.28
C PHE A 65 -1.22 -7.97 2.14
N VAL A 66 -0.42 -7.06 2.68
CA VAL A 66 -0.60 -5.60 2.50
C VAL A 66 -0.36 -5.20 1.05
N GLN A 67 0.66 -5.75 0.39
CA GLN A 67 1.00 -5.42 -0.98
C GLN A 67 -0.09 -5.87 -1.95
N THR A 68 -0.58 -7.10 -1.82
CA THR A 68 -1.71 -7.61 -2.62
C THR A 68 -2.98 -6.81 -2.35
N THR A 69 -3.23 -6.41 -1.09
CA THR A 69 -4.35 -5.51 -0.76
C THR A 69 -4.24 -4.18 -1.52
N TYR A 70 -3.07 -3.54 -1.53
CA TYR A 70 -2.82 -2.31 -2.29
C TYR A 70 -3.00 -2.49 -3.80
N ILE A 71 -2.40 -3.55 -4.37
CA ILE A 71 -2.44 -3.82 -5.81
C ILE A 71 -3.84 -4.13 -6.30
N ASP A 72 -4.60 -4.96 -5.58
CA ASP A 72 -5.88 -5.46 -6.06
C ASP A 72 -7.04 -4.49 -5.80
N ASN A 73 -6.94 -3.69 -4.73
CA ASN A 73 -8.06 -2.90 -4.21
C ASN A 73 -7.84 -1.39 -4.26
N ILE A 74 -6.61 -0.89 -4.45
CA ILE A 74 -6.35 0.56 -4.53
C ILE A 74 -5.82 0.96 -5.91
N LEU A 75 -4.79 0.28 -6.42
CA LEU A 75 -4.21 0.62 -7.73
C LEU A 75 -5.22 0.68 -8.89
N PRO A 76 -6.30 -0.12 -8.94
CA PRO A 76 -7.27 -0.05 -10.04
C PRO A 76 -8.02 1.29 -10.13
N PHE A 77 -8.06 2.07 -9.05
CA PHE A 77 -8.65 3.40 -9.03
C PHE A 77 -7.68 4.50 -9.48
N LEU A 78 -6.40 4.17 -9.69
CA LEU A 78 -5.36 5.13 -10.07
C LEU A 78 -5.05 5.07 -11.57
N PRO A 79 -4.50 6.16 -12.16
CA PRO A 79 -4.01 6.12 -13.53
C PRO A 79 -3.02 4.98 -13.77
N GLN A 80 -2.97 4.50 -15.01
CA GLN A 80 -2.11 3.37 -15.37
C GLN A 80 -0.65 3.65 -14.99
N HIS A 81 -0.04 2.69 -14.28
CA HIS A 81 1.32 2.78 -13.77
C HIS A 81 1.59 3.94 -12.80
N ALA A 82 0.56 4.49 -12.13
CA ALA A 82 0.74 5.58 -11.16
C ALA A 82 1.81 5.28 -10.10
N SER A 83 1.91 4.04 -9.61
CA SER A 83 2.93 3.59 -8.65
C SER A 83 4.36 3.51 -9.21
N ARG A 84 4.55 3.60 -10.53
CA ARG A 84 5.87 3.71 -11.18
C ARG A 84 6.17 5.13 -11.64
N LYS A 85 5.14 5.95 -11.80
CA LYS A 85 5.25 7.31 -12.37
C LYS A 85 5.21 8.41 -11.33
N THR A 86 4.70 8.13 -10.13
CA THR A 86 4.47 9.11 -9.06
C THR A 86 5.30 8.77 -7.84
N LYS A 87 6.11 9.71 -7.36
CA LYS A 87 7.08 9.46 -6.29
C LYS A 87 6.42 8.93 -5.04
N GLU A 88 5.36 9.58 -4.57
CA GLU A 88 4.70 9.27 -3.31
C GLU A 88 4.06 7.88 -3.31
N LEU A 89 3.71 7.37 -4.49
CA LEU A 89 3.12 6.05 -4.71
C LEU A 89 4.16 4.96 -5.04
N GLY A 90 5.42 5.37 -5.18
CA GLY A 90 6.55 4.54 -5.53
C GLY A 90 6.85 3.47 -4.48
N ASN A 91 7.36 2.34 -4.97
CA ASN A 91 8.01 1.36 -4.09
C ASN A 91 9.17 2.04 -3.33
N PRO A 92 9.56 1.53 -2.16
CA PRO A 92 10.52 2.23 -1.31
C PRO A 92 11.90 2.46 -1.97
N TRP A 93 12.30 1.63 -2.93
CA TRP A 93 13.63 1.72 -3.54
C TRP A 93 13.65 2.79 -4.61
N ALA A 94 12.61 2.84 -5.45
CA ALA A 94 12.40 3.95 -6.37
C ALA A 94 12.24 5.26 -5.60
N TYR A 95 11.46 5.26 -4.50
CA TYR A 95 11.24 6.43 -3.64
C TYR A 95 12.55 7.04 -3.10
N GLY A 96 13.48 6.18 -2.66
CA GLY A 96 14.78 6.57 -2.11
C GLY A 96 15.89 6.78 -3.15
N ASP A 97 15.66 6.43 -4.41
CA ASP A 97 16.66 6.57 -5.47
C ASP A 97 16.64 8.00 -6.05
N PRO A 98 17.71 8.80 -5.84
CA PRO A 98 17.77 10.18 -6.35
C PRO A 98 17.86 10.26 -7.87
N SER A 99 18.19 9.16 -8.55
CA SER A 99 18.30 9.11 -10.02
C SER A 99 16.99 8.72 -10.70
N TYR A 100 16.00 8.22 -9.95
CA TYR A 100 14.74 7.78 -10.51
C TYR A 100 13.93 8.95 -11.05
N GLN A 101 13.48 8.83 -12.30
CA GLN A 101 12.75 9.87 -13.00
C GLN A 101 11.24 9.64 -12.86
N TRP A 102 10.58 10.56 -12.15
CA TRP A 102 9.13 10.54 -11.98
C TRP A 102 8.46 11.30 -13.13
N GLU A 103 7.35 10.75 -13.63
CA GLU A 103 6.64 11.30 -14.79
C GLU A 103 5.40 12.12 -14.38
N LEU A 104 4.84 11.83 -13.21
CA LEU A 104 3.61 12.42 -12.69
C LEU A 104 3.86 13.07 -11.33
N THR A 105 3.25 14.24 -11.13
CA THR A 105 3.24 14.96 -9.86
C THR A 105 1.81 15.24 -9.46
N TRP A 106 1.49 15.11 -8.17
CA TRP A 106 0.19 15.50 -7.65
C TRP A 106 0.06 17.02 -7.54
N ASP A 107 -0.98 17.55 -8.16
CA ASP A 107 -1.39 18.95 -8.03
C ASP A 107 -2.52 19.04 -7.01
N ALA A 108 -2.22 19.61 -5.84
CA ALA A 108 -3.16 19.71 -4.73
C ALA A 108 -4.31 20.70 -4.99
N GLU A 109 -4.12 21.72 -5.82
CA GLU A 109 -5.14 22.72 -6.12
C GLU A 109 -6.22 22.13 -7.02
N THR A 110 -5.80 21.44 -8.08
CA THR A 110 -6.69 20.83 -9.07
C THR A 110 -7.06 19.39 -8.76
N LYS A 111 -6.46 18.80 -7.71
CA LYS A 111 -6.69 17.42 -7.26
C LYS A 111 -6.49 16.40 -8.38
N ALA A 112 -5.40 16.57 -9.13
CA ALA A 112 -5.08 15.76 -10.30
C ALA A 112 -3.60 15.37 -10.32
N LEU A 113 -3.30 14.21 -10.91
CA LEU A 113 -1.93 13.86 -11.28
C LEU A 113 -1.61 14.52 -12.62
N LYS A 114 -0.54 15.31 -12.70
CA LYS A 114 -0.12 16.02 -13.90
C LYS A 114 1.23 15.54 -14.40
N ASP A 115 1.37 15.47 -15.72
CA ASP A 115 2.66 15.27 -16.38
C ASP A 115 3.50 16.57 -16.38
N LYS A 116 4.74 16.48 -16.86
CA LYS A 116 5.65 17.63 -16.99
C LYS A 116 5.15 18.76 -17.90
N ASN A 117 4.16 18.49 -18.75
CA ASN A 117 3.55 19.47 -19.65
C ASN A 117 2.27 20.08 -19.05
N GLY A 118 1.88 19.68 -17.84
CA GLY A 118 0.66 20.13 -17.15
C GLY A 118 -0.60 19.36 -17.56
N ASN A 119 -0.50 18.31 -18.37
CA ASN A 119 -1.65 17.49 -18.74
C ASN A 119 -2.07 16.60 -17.57
N SER A 120 -3.37 16.56 -17.28
CA SER A 120 -3.90 15.70 -16.23
C SER A 120 -3.99 14.25 -16.70
N ALA A 121 -3.46 13.32 -15.90
CA ALA A 121 -3.65 11.89 -16.07
C ALA A 121 -5.09 11.50 -15.73
N THR A 122 -5.72 10.71 -16.59
CA THR A 122 -7.09 10.25 -16.40
C THR A 122 -7.16 9.17 -15.31
N PHE A 123 -7.97 9.41 -14.29
CA PHE A 123 -8.32 8.38 -13.32
C PHE A 123 -9.33 7.41 -13.94
N PRO A 124 -9.15 6.08 -13.76
CA PRO A 124 -10.12 5.11 -14.22
C PRO A 124 -11.50 5.32 -13.59
N THR A 125 -12.54 5.07 -14.36
CA THR A 125 -13.91 4.96 -13.86
C THR A 125 -14.29 3.49 -13.80
N LEU A 126 -14.37 2.95 -12.59
CA LEU A 126 -14.80 1.57 -12.37
C LEU A 126 -16.34 1.47 -12.36
N THR A 127 -16.86 0.29 -12.68
CA THR A 127 -18.29 0.01 -12.52
C THR A 127 -18.67 0.00 -11.03
N GLN A 128 -19.94 0.28 -10.70
CA GLN A 128 -20.39 0.28 -9.30
C GLN A 128 -20.15 -1.06 -8.59
N ALA A 129 -20.24 -2.17 -9.31
CA ALA A 129 -19.95 -3.49 -8.77
C ALA A 129 -18.46 -3.65 -8.39
N GLU A 130 -17.55 -3.18 -9.26
CA GLU A 130 -16.11 -3.20 -8.98
C GLU A 130 -15.73 -2.25 -7.85
N VAL A 131 -16.33 -1.06 -7.79
CA VAL A 131 -16.14 -0.11 -6.70
C VAL A 131 -16.51 -0.77 -5.37
N LYS A 132 -17.71 -1.35 -5.31
CA LYS A 132 -18.21 -2.02 -4.11
C LYS A 132 -17.30 -3.16 -3.68
N ASP A 133 -16.98 -4.07 -4.61
CA ASP A 133 -16.12 -5.23 -4.34
C ASP A 133 -14.76 -4.80 -3.78
N LYS A 134 -14.09 -3.84 -4.42
CA LYS A 134 -12.77 -3.37 -3.98
C LYS A 134 -12.82 -2.70 -2.61
N LEU A 135 -13.82 -1.88 -2.33
CA LEU A 135 -13.92 -1.17 -1.06
C LEU A 135 -14.34 -2.11 0.09
N GLU A 136 -15.26 -3.04 -0.14
CA GLU A 136 -15.61 -4.07 0.86
C GLU A 136 -14.42 -5.00 1.17
N ASN A 137 -13.67 -5.40 0.13
CA ASN A 137 -12.43 -6.14 0.29
C ASN A 137 -11.38 -5.31 1.05
N LEU A 138 -11.27 -4.01 0.79
CA LEU A 138 -10.33 -3.13 1.49
C LEU A 138 -10.64 -3.03 3.00
N VAL A 139 -11.92 -2.92 3.36
CA VAL A 139 -12.37 -2.87 4.75
C VAL A 139 -12.08 -4.20 5.47
N SER A 140 -12.48 -5.31 4.86
CA SER A 140 -12.31 -6.65 5.48
C SER A 140 -10.83 -7.04 5.61
N ARG A 141 -10.02 -6.81 4.57
CA ARG A 141 -8.57 -7.03 4.61
C ARG A 141 -7.89 -6.08 5.58
N GLY A 142 -8.38 -4.84 5.68
CA GLY A 142 -7.90 -3.85 6.65
C GLY A 142 -8.07 -4.26 8.10
N PHE A 143 -9.26 -4.80 8.43
CA PHE A 143 -9.50 -5.39 9.74
C PHE A 143 -8.49 -6.50 10.05
N MET A 144 -8.22 -7.37 9.07
CA MET A 144 -7.24 -8.44 9.23
C MET A 144 -5.80 -7.92 9.36
N ILE A 145 -5.39 -6.91 8.57
CA ILE A 145 -4.08 -6.26 8.66
C ILE A 145 -3.87 -5.67 10.06
N LYS A 146 -4.89 -4.98 10.61
CA LYS A 146 -4.85 -4.43 11.97
C LYS A 146 -4.64 -5.53 13.00
N LYS A 147 -5.39 -6.63 12.92
CA LYS A 147 -5.21 -7.79 13.82
C LYS A 147 -3.83 -8.42 13.70
N ILE A 148 -3.35 -8.61 12.48
CA ILE A 148 -2.00 -9.14 12.20
C ILE A 148 -0.94 -8.26 12.87
N VAL A 149 -1.04 -6.93 12.78
CA VAL A 149 0.01 -6.07 13.34
C VAL A 149 -0.08 -5.89 14.85
N PHE A 150 -1.28 -5.78 15.42
CA PHE A 150 -1.45 -5.47 16.83
C PHE A 150 -1.72 -6.70 17.73
N GLU A 151 -2.30 -7.76 17.17
CA GLU A 151 -2.86 -8.88 17.93
C GLU A 151 -2.25 -10.24 17.54
N ASN A 152 -1.19 -10.30 16.73
CA ASN A 152 -0.61 -11.60 16.31
C ASN A 152 -0.11 -12.49 17.44
N GLY A 153 0.15 -11.94 18.63
CA GLY A 153 0.50 -12.72 19.82
C GLY A 153 -0.70 -13.30 20.57
N THR A 154 -1.91 -12.78 20.34
CA THR A 154 -3.11 -13.06 21.16
C THR A 154 -4.29 -13.58 20.35
N ASP A 155 -4.44 -13.17 19.09
CA ASP A 155 -5.48 -13.63 18.17
C ASP A 155 -4.96 -14.80 17.32
N PHE A 156 -5.64 -15.94 17.40
CA PHE A 156 -5.25 -17.16 16.70
C PHE A 156 -5.28 -17.00 15.18
N MET A 157 -6.29 -16.31 14.64
CA MET A 157 -6.43 -16.13 13.18
C MET A 157 -5.32 -15.22 12.65
N ALA A 158 -5.01 -14.13 13.37
CA ALA A 158 -3.91 -13.23 13.05
C ALA A 158 -2.57 -13.98 12.99
N LYS A 159 -2.29 -14.81 14.00
CA LYS A 159 -1.09 -15.65 14.04
C LYS A 159 -1.03 -16.65 12.88
N MET A 160 -2.16 -17.29 12.55
CA MET A 160 -2.21 -18.25 11.45
C MET A 160 -2.00 -17.60 10.08
N ALA A 161 -2.51 -16.39 9.86
CA ALA A 161 -2.24 -15.62 8.64
C ALA A 161 -0.75 -15.25 8.46
N MET A 162 0.01 -15.25 9.56
CA MET A 162 1.46 -15.05 9.57
C MET A 162 2.25 -16.37 9.55
N GLY A 163 1.63 -17.48 9.13
CA GLY A 163 2.29 -18.79 9.11
C GLY A 163 2.53 -19.38 10.50
N GLY A 164 1.71 -19.02 11.49
CA GLY A 164 1.83 -19.51 12.86
C GLY A 164 2.90 -18.79 13.69
N GLN A 165 3.50 -17.72 13.17
CA GLN A 165 4.54 -16.95 13.84
C GLN A 165 4.00 -15.64 14.41
N THR A 166 4.73 -15.08 15.36
CA THR A 166 4.48 -13.75 15.91
C THR A 166 5.58 -12.81 15.44
N TYR A 167 5.26 -11.53 15.27
CA TYR A 167 6.24 -10.52 14.87
C TYR A 167 5.92 -9.18 15.53
N ASN A 168 6.94 -8.50 16.05
CA ASN A 168 6.79 -7.16 16.61
C ASN A 168 7.11 -6.11 15.55
N PHE A 169 6.07 -5.60 14.89
CA PHE A 169 6.20 -4.55 13.88
C PHE A 169 6.68 -3.23 14.48
N SER A 170 7.39 -2.45 13.66
CA SER A 170 7.87 -1.11 14.03
C SER A 170 6.72 -0.17 14.39
N ASP A 171 7.03 0.85 15.20
CA ASP A 171 6.06 1.88 15.58
C ASP A 171 5.57 2.67 14.37
N GLU A 172 6.40 2.83 13.34
CA GLU A 172 6.02 3.46 12.07
C GLU A 172 4.95 2.63 11.34
N ALA A 173 5.14 1.32 11.20
CA ALA A 173 4.14 0.45 10.57
C ALA A 173 2.82 0.44 11.35
N LYS A 174 2.89 0.39 12.70
CA LYS A 174 1.72 0.50 13.58
C LYS A 174 0.99 1.84 13.39
N ALA A 175 1.71 2.96 13.41
CA ALA A 175 1.13 4.29 13.22
C ALA A 175 0.45 4.44 11.85
N MET A 176 1.05 3.90 10.79
CA MET A 176 0.45 3.91 9.45
C MET A 176 -0.85 3.09 9.39
N ILE A 177 -0.90 1.92 10.02
CA ILE A 177 -2.13 1.11 10.09
C ILE A 177 -3.21 1.82 10.91
N THR A 178 -2.84 2.48 12.02
CA THR A 178 -3.78 3.32 12.77
C THR A 178 -4.27 4.50 11.93
N LYS A 179 -3.44 5.11 11.10
CA LYS A 179 -3.89 6.19 10.20
C LYS A 179 -4.89 5.69 9.16
N ILE A 180 -4.63 4.51 8.58
CA ILE A 180 -5.43 3.96 7.49
C ILE A 180 -6.76 3.36 8.00
N TYR A 181 -6.77 2.73 9.18
CA TYR A 181 -7.91 1.96 9.71
C TYR A 181 -8.28 2.24 11.17
N GLY A 182 -7.77 3.31 11.76
CA GLY A 182 -8.13 3.80 13.10
C GLY A 182 -9.31 4.75 13.01
#